data_AF-A0A9E5MWY5-F1
#
_entry.id   AF-A0A9E5MWY5-F1
#
_cell.length_a   1.000
_cell.length_b   1.000
_cell.length_c   1.000
_cell.angle_alpha   90.00
_cell.angle_beta   90.00
_cell.angle_gamma   90.00
#
_symmetry.space_group_name_H-M   'P 1'
#
loop_
_entity.id
_entity.type
_entity.pdbx_description
1 polymer ?
#
loop_
_entity_poly.entity_id
_entity_poly.type
_entity_poly.pdbx_seq_one_letter_code
_entity_poly.pdbx_strand_id
1 'polypeptide(L)'
;MAHEKNTSHDEVDQLMRNAQLRDELEPFFDEAIGRVNVREFSTVKENEFLASMLAWERAPVVPIGEWFEPPLALPHPEEFAHDADGEAALHQLLWETIYKLYDKRIVLDFTDHLSDRQLYCLVYRDILPSQEKKLEVADSYLHWDCCDGANDSETWLRFYASDKERHDWAAENDHPVPPRQPLPFPRRLPRRSL
;
A
#
# COMPACT_ATOMS: atom_id res chain seq x y z
N MET A 1 -3.40 27.52 40.63
CA MET A 1 -1.96 27.73 40.43
C MET A 1 -1.16 26.46 40.12
N ALA A 2 -1.76 25.24 40.11
CA ALA A 2 -1.05 24.02 39.71
C ALA A 2 -1.20 23.66 38.21
N HIS A 3 -2.15 24.27 37.50
CA HIS A 3 -2.46 23.93 36.10
C HIS A 3 -1.53 24.65 35.09
N GLU A 4 -1.17 25.92 35.33
CA GLU A 4 -0.33 26.72 34.41
C GLU A 4 1.14 26.25 34.33
N LYS A 5 1.69 25.66 35.40
CA LYS A 5 3.08 25.16 35.40
C LYS A 5 3.26 23.90 34.55
N ASN A 6 2.21 23.10 34.38
CA ASN A 6 2.27 21.87 33.61
C ASN A 6 2.18 22.13 32.10
N THR A 7 1.39 23.14 31.70
CA THR A 7 1.21 23.52 30.30
C THR A 7 2.50 24.11 29.71
N SER A 8 3.21 24.95 30.47
CA SER A 8 4.48 25.54 30.03
C SER A 8 5.61 24.52 29.88
N HIS A 9 5.63 23.46 30.67
CA HIS A 9 6.64 22.39 30.54
C HIS A 9 6.38 21.57 29.27
N ASP A 10 5.12 21.22 29.01
CA ASP A 10 4.71 20.47 27.83
C ASP A 10 4.99 21.25 26.53
N GLU A 11 4.72 22.57 26.50
CA GLU A 11 5.08 23.43 25.36
C GLU A 11 6.59 23.47 25.09
N VAL A 12 7.42 23.55 26.13
CA VAL A 12 8.88 23.50 25.98
C VAL A 12 9.33 22.15 25.44
N ASP A 13 8.80 21.04 25.96
CA ASP A 13 9.12 19.69 25.49
C ASP A 13 8.74 19.50 24.02
N GLN A 14 7.58 20.02 23.58
CA GLN A 14 7.15 19.98 22.19
C GLN A 14 8.08 20.79 21.28
N LEU A 15 8.53 21.97 21.71
CA LEU A 15 9.49 22.78 20.95
C LEU A 15 10.88 22.11 20.87
N MET A 16 11.34 21.51 21.96
CA MET A 16 12.60 20.75 21.98
C MET A 16 12.53 19.54 21.05
N ARG A 17 11.40 18.82 21.05
CA ARG A 17 11.16 17.71 20.13
C ARG A 17 11.14 18.18 18.68
N ASN A 18 10.55 19.34 18.41
CA ASN A 18 10.51 19.92 17.07
C ASN A 18 11.91 20.21 16.53
N ALA A 19 12.75 20.88 17.35
CA ALA A 19 14.12 21.17 16.98
C ALA A 19 14.92 19.90 16.66
N GLN A 20 14.82 18.87 17.52
CA GLN A 20 15.46 17.57 17.28
C GLN A 20 15.03 16.94 15.95
N LEU A 21 13.72 16.89 15.67
CA LEU A 21 13.20 16.30 14.44
C LEU A 21 13.70 17.05 13.19
N ARG A 22 13.79 18.37 13.25
CA ARG A 22 14.32 19.20 12.17
C ARG A 22 15.81 18.94 11.93
N ASP A 23 16.61 18.87 12.99
CA ASP A 23 18.04 18.55 12.90
C ASP A 23 18.24 17.14 12.30
N GLU A 24 17.44 16.16 12.71
CA GLU A 24 17.50 14.80 12.17
C GLU A 24 17.07 14.70 10.69
N LEU A 25 16.22 15.62 10.24
CA LEU A 25 15.74 15.72 8.87
C LEU A 25 16.64 16.55 7.95
N GLU A 26 17.55 17.36 8.50
CA GLU A 26 18.47 18.21 7.73
C GLU A 26 19.19 17.46 6.59
N PRO A 27 19.70 16.22 6.77
CA PRO A 27 20.37 15.49 5.68
C PRO A 27 19.45 15.11 4.51
N PHE A 28 18.14 15.07 4.74
CA PHE A 28 17.12 14.66 3.78
C PHE A 28 16.38 15.88 3.18
N PHE A 29 16.66 17.08 3.66
CA PHE A 29 15.91 18.28 3.33
C PHE A 29 16.22 18.73 1.89
N ASP A 30 15.21 18.68 1.01
CA ASP A 30 15.27 19.24 -0.35
C ASP A 30 14.27 20.40 -0.55
N GLU A 31 14.22 20.97 -1.76
CA GLU A 31 13.30 22.05 -2.10
C GLU A 31 11.80 21.67 -1.99
N ALA A 32 11.46 20.38 -1.96
CA ALA A 32 10.08 19.91 -1.82
C ALA A 32 9.61 19.94 -0.35
N ILE A 33 10.49 19.65 0.61
CA ILE A 33 10.19 19.71 2.04
C ILE A 33 10.00 21.17 2.51
N GLY A 34 10.74 22.11 1.92
CA GLY A 34 10.56 23.55 2.18
C GLY A 34 9.21 24.14 1.76
N ARG A 35 8.40 23.40 0.98
CA ARG A 35 7.06 23.84 0.53
C ARG A 35 5.94 23.51 1.51
N VAL A 36 6.20 22.67 2.52
CA VAL A 36 5.24 22.43 3.60
C VAL A 36 5.15 23.73 4.41
N ASN A 37 4.03 24.43 4.29
CA ASN A 37 3.83 25.70 4.98
C ASN A 37 3.53 25.44 6.47
N VAL A 38 4.57 25.16 7.23
CA VAL A 38 4.52 24.83 8.66
C VAL A 38 3.96 25.95 9.54
N ARG A 39 3.74 27.14 8.96
CA ARG A 39 3.23 28.33 9.67
C ARG A 39 1.77 28.21 10.14
N GLU A 40 1.04 27.17 9.71
CA GLU A 40 -0.36 26.93 10.10
C GLU A 40 -0.54 25.76 11.09
N PHE A 41 0.52 25.02 11.42
CA PHE A 41 0.42 23.88 12.35
C PHE A 41 0.67 24.29 13.80
N SER A 42 0.00 23.61 14.73
CA SER A 42 0.47 23.57 16.12
C SER A 42 1.75 22.76 16.20
N THR A 43 2.63 23.07 17.16
CA THR A 43 3.90 22.35 17.35
C THR A 43 3.72 20.84 17.46
N VAL A 44 2.63 20.39 18.10
CA VAL A 44 2.30 18.96 18.22
C VAL A 44 2.06 18.33 16.85
N LYS A 45 1.21 18.94 16.01
CA LYS A 45 0.91 18.44 14.66
C LYS A 45 2.14 18.49 13.75
N GLU A 46 2.94 19.52 13.91
CA GLU A 46 4.22 19.61 13.22
C GLU A 46 5.15 18.47 13.62
N ASN A 47 5.26 18.16 14.92
CA ASN A 47 6.08 17.04 15.40
C ASN A 47 5.59 15.70 14.85
N GLU A 48 4.28 15.46 14.81
CA GLU A 48 3.69 14.25 14.19
C GLU A 48 4.05 14.14 12.70
N PHE A 49 3.94 15.25 11.97
CA PHE A 49 4.31 15.31 10.55
C PHE A 49 5.80 15.05 10.33
N LEU A 50 6.68 15.76 11.05
CA LEU A 50 8.13 15.60 10.92
C LEU A 50 8.58 14.19 11.34
N ALA A 51 7.98 13.62 12.38
CA ALA A 51 8.26 12.24 12.79
C ALA A 51 7.83 11.23 11.72
N SER A 52 6.69 11.45 11.06
CA SER A 52 6.21 10.60 9.96
C SER A 52 7.13 10.68 8.74
N MET A 53 7.58 11.89 8.39
CA MET A 53 8.54 12.11 7.31
C MET A 53 9.89 11.46 7.60
N LEU A 54 10.42 11.63 8.82
CA LEU A 54 11.68 11.01 9.21
C LEU A 54 11.59 9.47 9.25
N ALA A 55 10.46 8.93 9.70
CA ALA A 55 10.19 7.50 9.65
C ALA A 55 10.17 6.98 8.20
N TRP A 56 9.56 7.73 7.28
CA TRP A 56 9.61 7.43 5.85
C TRP A 56 11.04 7.44 5.31
N GLU A 57 11.83 8.47 5.60
CA GLU A 57 13.21 8.57 5.11
C GLU A 57 14.12 7.46 5.62
N ARG A 58 13.96 7.06 6.89
CA ARG A 58 14.76 5.98 7.50
C ARG A 58 14.25 4.58 7.19
N ALA A 59 13.02 4.44 6.70
CA ALA A 59 12.44 3.12 6.44
C ALA A 59 13.26 2.37 5.40
N PRO A 60 13.67 1.12 5.69
CA PRO A 60 14.44 0.34 4.75
C PRO A 60 13.56 -0.04 3.55
N VAL A 61 14.19 -0.06 2.37
CA VAL A 61 13.61 -0.64 1.16
C VAL A 61 14.03 -2.10 1.12
N VAL A 62 13.06 -3.00 1.26
CA VAL A 62 13.29 -4.46 1.29
C VAL A 62 12.12 -5.19 0.61
N PRO A 63 12.32 -6.41 0.09
CA PRO A 63 11.23 -7.21 -0.47
C PRO A 63 10.08 -7.38 0.52
N ILE A 64 8.83 -7.30 0.05
CA ILE A 64 7.65 -7.57 0.87
C ILE A 64 7.74 -8.95 1.56
N GLY A 65 8.28 -9.97 0.89
CA GLY A 65 8.48 -11.30 1.47
C GLY A 65 9.34 -11.31 2.74
N GLU A 66 10.24 -10.34 2.91
CA GLU A 66 11.11 -10.18 4.09
C GLU A 66 10.45 -9.36 5.22
N TRP A 67 9.20 -8.94 5.06
CA TRP A 67 8.48 -8.19 6.11
C TRP A 67 7.96 -9.08 7.25
N PHE A 68 8.03 -10.40 7.05
CA PHE A 68 7.48 -11.44 7.90
C PHE A 68 8.57 -12.11 8.76
N GLU A 69 8.15 -12.67 9.89
CA GLU A 69 9.02 -13.41 10.81
C GLU A 69 8.41 -14.78 11.09
N PRO A 70 8.94 -15.88 10.49
CA PRO A 70 10.00 -15.92 9.47
C PRO A 70 9.57 -15.29 8.13
N PRO A 71 10.51 -14.98 7.22
CA PRO A 71 10.21 -14.48 5.88
C PRO A 71 9.19 -15.36 5.15
N LEU A 72 8.25 -14.72 4.45
CA LEU A 72 7.18 -15.41 3.75
C LEU A 72 7.71 -15.96 2.43
N ALA A 73 7.88 -17.29 2.40
CA ALA A 73 8.20 -18.03 1.19
C ALA A 73 6.98 -18.85 0.75
N LEU A 74 6.61 -18.70 -0.52
CA LEU A 74 5.53 -19.45 -1.14
C LEU A 74 6.12 -20.55 -2.05
N PRO A 75 5.50 -21.73 -2.13
CA PRO A 75 5.81 -22.74 -3.16
C PRO A 75 5.66 -22.18 -4.57
N HIS A 76 6.37 -22.76 -5.53
CA HIS A 76 6.21 -22.36 -6.92
C HIS A 76 4.79 -22.73 -7.42
N PRO A 77 4.12 -21.89 -8.24
CA PRO A 77 2.75 -22.18 -8.71
C PRO A 77 2.58 -23.52 -9.43
N GLU A 78 3.64 -24.03 -10.08
CA GLU A 78 3.64 -25.32 -10.79
C GLU A 78 3.72 -26.54 -9.85
N GLU A 79 4.01 -26.35 -8.56
CA GLU A 79 3.96 -27.43 -7.58
C GLU A 79 2.53 -27.88 -7.26
N PHE A 80 1.54 -27.03 -7.57
CA PHE A 80 0.11 -27.35 -7.43
C PHE A 80 -0.41 -28.01 -8.71
N ALA A 81 -0.95 -29.22 -8.58
CA ALA A 81 -1.64 -29.90 -9.66
C ALA A 81 -2.80 -29.06 -10.23
N HIS A 82 -3.13 -29.26 -11.51
CA HIS A 82 -4.26 -28.63 -12.20
C HIS A 82 -5.57 -29.42 -12.08
N ASP A 83 -5.67 -30.26 -11.06
CA ASP A 83 -6.89 -30.97 -10.70
C ASP A 83 -7.63 -30.23 -9.56
N ALA A 84 -8.81 -30.74 -9.19
CA ALA A 84 -9.64 -30.10 -8.18
C ALA A 84 -8.95 -29.98 -6.81
N ASP A 85 -8.16 -30.99 -6.43
CA ASP A 85 -7.46 -31.02 -5.14
C ASP A 85 -6.29 -30.01 -5.12
N GLY A 86 -5.54 -29.91 -6.23
CA GLY A 86 -4.47 -28.93 -6.39
C GLY A 86 -4.97 -27.49 -6.39
N GLU A 87 -6.07 -27.20 -7.09
CA GLU A 87 -6.69 -25.86 -7.08
C GLU A 87 -7.25 -25.51 -5.68
N ALA A 88 -7.82 -26.47 -4.96
CA ALA A 88 -8.29 -26.25 -3.59
C ALA A 88 -7.14 -25.95 -2.61
N ALA A 89 -6.02 -26.65 -2.74
CA ALA A 89 -4.83 -26.40 -1.93
C ALA A 89 -4.23 -25.01 -2.22
N LEU A 90 -4.15 -24.64 -3.50
CA LEU A 90 -3.68 -23.31 -3.92
C LEU A 90 -4.59 -22.22 -3.36
N HIS A 91 -5.92 -22.38 -3.47
CA HIS A 91 -6.89 -21.45 -2.91
C HIS A 91 -6.68 -21.23 -1.41
N GLN A 92 -6.54 -22.30 -0.62
CA GLN A 92 -6.32 -22.17 0.82
C GLN A 92 -5.06 -21.36 1.14
N LEU A 93 -3.94 -21.69 0.50
CA LEU A 93 -2.68 -20.99 0.73
C LEU A 93 -2.74 -19.52 0.28
N LEU A 94 -3.42 -19.23 -0.84
CA LEU A 94 -3.63 -17.87 -1.32
C LEU A 94 -4.37 -17.04 -0.26
N TRP A 95 -5.47 -17.55 0.28
CA TRP A 95 -6.25 -16.82 1.29
C TRP A 95 -5.47 -16.59 2.57
N GLU A 96 -4.74 -17.60 3.06
CA GLU A 96 -3.82 -17.43 4.21
C GLU A 96 -2.77 -16.35 3.94
N THR A 97 -2.24 -16.31 2.72
CA THR A 97 -1.26 -15.32 2.30
C THR A 97 -1.85 -13.91 2.28
N ILE A 98 -3.08 -13.75 1.76
CA ILE A 98 -3.76 -12.45 1.73
C ILE A 98 -3.98 -11.92 3.15
N TYR A 99 -4.37 -12.78 4.10
CA TYR A 99 -4.50 -12.35 5.50
C TYR A 99 -3.16 -11.97 6.12
N LYS A 100 -2.08 -12.71 5.85
CA LYS A 100 -0.72 -12.34 6.27
C LYS A 100 -0.31 -10.98 5.71
N LEU A 101 -0.53 -10.74 4.43
CA LEU A 101 -0.28 -9.44 3.79
C LEU A 101 -1.07 -8.34 4.49
N TYR A 102 -2.35 -8.57 4.78
CA TYR A 102 -3.20 -7.61 5.49
C TYR A 102 -2.71 -7.31 6.91
N ASP A 103 -2.21 -8.31 7.65
CA ASP A 103 -1.59 -8.11 8.97
C ASP A 103 -0.33 -7.22 8.90
N LYS A 104 0.33 -7.19 7.74
CA LYS A 104 1.43 -6.26 7.42
C LYS A 104 0.95 -4.96 6.75
N ARG A 105 -0.35 -4.68 6.80
CA ARG A 105 -1.02 -3.52 6.20
C ARG A 105 -0.84 -3.41 4.68
N ILE A 106 -0.76 -4.55 4.00
CA ILE A 106 -0.74 -4.62 2.55
C ILE A 106 -2.12 -5.06 2.08
N VAL A 107 -2.77 -4.20 1.29
CA VAL A 107 -4.13 -4.43 0.76
C VAL A 107 -4.04 -4.64 -0.74
N LEU A 108 -4.72 -5.68 -1.23
CA LEU A 108 -4.81 -5.97 -2.65
C LEU A 108 -6.09 -5.37 -3.23
N ASP A 109 -5.93 -4.45 -4.17
CA ASP A 109 -7.04 -3.81 -4.87
C ASP A 109 -7.25 -4.43 -6.26
N PHE A 110 -8.49 -4.33 -6.76
CA PHE A 110 -8.87 -4.76 -8.11
C PHE A 110 -8.48 -6.21 -8.48
N THR A 111 -8.72 -7.16 -7.58
CA THR A 111 -8.31 -8.55 -7.82
C THR A 111 -9.32 -9.37 -8.64
N ASP A 112 -10.62 -9.04 -8.57
CA ASP A 112 -11.76 -9.90 -8.97
C ASP A 112 -11.80 -10.37 -10.45
N HIS A 113 -10.93 -9.82 -11.30
CA HIS A 113 -10.72 -10.26 -12.69
C HIS A 113 -9.79 -11.48 -12.82
N LEU A 114 -8.99 -11.76 -11.79
CA LEU A 114 -8.01 -12.84 -11.74
C LEU A 114 -8.63 -14.10 -11.12
N SER A 115 -8.32 -15.29 -11.64
CA SER A 115 -8.56 -16.53 -10.90
C SER A 115 -7.62 -16.64 -9.71
N ASP A 116 -7.87 -17.55 -8.78
CA ASP A 116 -6.99 -17.74 -7.62
C ASP A 116 -5.56 -18.08 -8.02
N ARG A 117 -5.37 -18.94 -9.03
CA ARG A 117 -4.04 -19.24 -9.58
C ARG A 117 -3.37 -18.01 -10.19
N GLN A 118 -4.10 -17.18 -10.93
CA GLN A 118 -3.55 -15.95 -11.49
C GLN A 118 -3.15 -14.94 -10.40
N LEU A 119 -4.00 -14.75 -9.39
CA LEU A 119 -3.71 -13.90 -8.25
C LEU A 119 -2.53 -14.44 -7.43
N TYR A 120 -2.46 -15.75 -7.22
CA TYR A 120 -1.33 -16.41 -6.56
C TYR A 120 -0.02 -16.17 -7.32
N CYS A 121 -0.02 -16.31 -8.65
CA CYS A 121 1.15 -16.00 -9.47
C CYS A 121 1.57 -14.53 -9.36
N LEU A 122 0.61 -13.60 -9.35
CA LEU A 122 0.88 -12.17 -9.14
C LEU A 122 1.54 -11.94 -7.76
N VAL A 123 0.97 -12.52 -6.70
CA VAL A 123 1.52 -12.42 -5.35
C VAL A 123 2.95 -12.97 -5.30
N TYR A 124 3.17 -14.16 -5.85
CA TYR A 124 4.46 -14.84 -5.86
C TYR A 124 5.54 -14.08 -6.65
N ARG A 125 5.22 -13.65 -7.88
CA ARG A 125 6.21 -13.12 -8.83
C ARG A 125 6.44 -11.62 -8.67
N ASP A 126 5.38 -10.87 -8.38
CA ASP A 126 5.41 -9.41 -8.48
C ASP A 126 5.31 -8.75 -7.11
N ILE A 127 4.39 -9.20 -6.25
CA ILE A 127 4.16 -8.55 -4.94
C ILE A 127 5.25 -8.89 -3.94
N LEU A 128 5.47 -10.16 -3.62
CA LEU A 128 6.46 -10.56 -2.59
C LEU A 128 7.90 -10.10 -2.90
N PRO A 129 8.36 -10.13 -4.17
CA PRO A 129 9.68 -9.64 -4.52
C PRO A 129 9.79 -8.10 -4.64
N SER A 130 8.67 -7.36 -4.62
CA SER A 130 8.69 -5.91 -4.78
C SER A 130 9.46 -5.22 -3.66
N GLN A 131 10.34 -4.31 -4.06
CA GLN A 131 11.19 -3.53 -3.16
C GLN A 131 10.42 -2.32 -2.64
N GLU A 132 9.86 -2.45 -1.44
CA GLU A 132 9.00 -1.43 -0.86
C GLU A 132 9.56 -0.89 0.45
N LYS A 133 9.22 0.37 0.78
CA LYS A 133 9.55 0.95 2.09
C LYS A 133 8.74 0.26 3.18
N LYS A 134 9.43 -0.48 4.06
CA LYS A 134 8.81 -1.11 5.23
C LYS A 134 8.53 -0.06 6.32
N LEU A 135 7.35 0.54 6.25
CA LEU A 135 6.89 1.50 7.26
C LEU A 135 6.28 0.79 8.46
N GLU A 136 6.75 1.14 9.66
CA GLU A 136 6.14 0.67 10.91
C GLU A 136 5.03 1.62 11.42
N VAL A 137 4.76 2.72 10.70
CA VAL A 137 3.82 3.76 11.13
C VAL A 137 2.39 3.23 11.13
N ALA A 138 1.64 3.52 12.21
CA ALA A 138 0.37 2.90 12.55
C ALA A 138 -0.75 3.08 11.50
N ASP A 139 -0.71 4.15 10.72
CA ASP A 139 -1.87 4.61 9.93
C ASP A 139 -1.73 4.45 8.41
N SER A 140 -0.58 3.99 7.91
CA SER A 140 -0.33 3.79 6.48
C SER A 140 -0.57 2.33 6.05
N TYR A 141 -1.34 2.15 4.97
CA TYR A 141 -1.48 0.88 4.26
C TYR A 141 -0.79 0.99 2.90
N LEU A 142 -0.11 -0.07 2.49
CA LEU A 142 0.36 -0.23 1.13
C LEU A 142 -0.78 -0.83 0.30
N HIS A 143 -1.28 -0.06 -0.67
CA HIS A 143 -2.29 -0.51 -1.61
C HIS A 143 -1.60 -1.02 -2.88
N TRP A 144 -1.79 -2.30 -3.18
CA TRP A 144 -1.28 -2.91 -4.40
C TRP A 144 -2.40 -3.00 -5.44
N ASP A 145 -2.25 -2.26 -6.54
CA ASP A 145 -3.17 -2.31 -7.67
C ASP A 145 -2.88 -3.57 -8.51
N CYS A 146 -3.78 -4.56 -8.46
CA CYS A 146 -3.64 -5.80 -9.24
C CYS A 146 -4.03 -5.64 -10.73
N CYS A 147 -4.42 -4.44 -11.18
CA CYS A 147 -4.63 -4.11 -12.59
C CYS A 147 -3.43 -3.40 -13.24
N ASP A 148 -2.46 -2.88 -12.48
CA ASP A 148 -1.36 -2.07 -13.02
C ASP A 148 -0.20 -2.89 -13.63
N GLY A 149 -0.48 -4.13 -14.05
CA GLY A 149 0.51 -4.98 -14.71
C GLY A 149 0.85 -4.49 -16.12
N ALA A 150 1.93 -3.70 -16.24
CA ALA A 150 2.69 -3.28 -17.43
C ALA A 150 1.96 -2.70 -18.67
N ASN A 151 0.66 -2.92 -18.90
CA ASN A 151 -0.13 -2.24 -19.93
C ASN A 151 -1.65 -2.56 -19.91
N ASP A 152 -2.25 -2.80 -18.74
CA ASP A 152 -3.61 -3.37 -18.72
C ASP A 152 -4.75 -2.34 -18.60
N SER A 153 -4.66 -1.26 -19.38
CA SER A 153 -5.82 -0.37 -19.59
C SER A 153 -7.04 -1.15 -20.09
N GLU A 154 -6.82 -2.26 -20.80
CA GLU A 154 -7.89 -3.14 -21.26
C GLU A 154 -8.65 -3.77 -20.09
N THR A 155 -7.98 -4.38 -19.10
CA THR A 155 -8.62 -4.92 -17.89
C THR A 155 -9.31 -3.84 -17.08
N TRP A 156 -8.66 -2.68 -16.89
CA TRP A 156 -9.30 -1.55 -16.22
C TRP A 156 -10.61 -1.18 -16.90
N LEU A 157 -10.57 -0.93 -18.22
CA LEU A 157 -11.75 -0.56 -19.00
C LEU A 157 -12.83 -1.66 -18.99
N ARG A 158 -12.42 -2.93 -19.08
CA ARG A 158 -13.32 -4.09 -19.15
C ARG A 158 -14.07 -4.32 -17.84
N PHE A 159 -13.41 -4.15 -16.70
CA PHE A 159 -13.93 -4.60 -15.40
C PHE A 159 -14.20 -3.49 -14.39
N TYR A 160 -13.39 -2.43 -14.33
CA TYR A 160 -13.40 -1.48 -13.21
C TYR A 160 -13.77 -0.05 -13.59
N ALA A 161 -13.42 0.40 -14.79
CA ALA A 161 -13.63 1.77 -15.24
C ALA A 161 -15.10 2.17 -15.22
N SER A 162 -15.41 3.35 -14.68
CA SER A 162 -16.71 3.98 -14.77
C SER A 162 -17.09 4.34 -16.22
N ASP A 163 -18.36 4.64 -16.45
CA ASP A 163 -18.80 5.11 -17.77
C ASP A 163 -18.11 6.43 -18.15
N LYS A 164 -17.80 7.28 -17.18
CA LYS A 164 -17.06 8.53 -17.42
C LYS A 164 -15.65 8.25 -17.91
N GLU A 165 -14.89 7.43 -17.18
CA GLU A 165 -13.50 7.09 -17.56
C GLU A 165 -13.43 6.40 -18.92
N ARG A 166 -14.41 5.57 -19.26
CA ARG A 166 -14.51 4.95 -20.59
C ARG A 166 -14.78 5.95 -21.71
N HIS A 167 -15.63 6.96 -21.48
CA HIS A 167 -15.86 8.02 -22.46
C HIS A 167 -14.63 8.91 -22.63
N ASP A 168 -14.00 9.30 -21.52
CA ASP A 168 -12.80 10.14 -21.53
C ASP A 168 -11.66 9.40 -22.28
N TRP A 169 -11.45 8.11 -21.98
CA TRP A 169 -10.48 7.28 -22.70
C TRP A 169 -10.79 7.18 -24.20
N ALA A 170 -12.06 6.99 -24.59
CA ALA A 170 -12.46 6.91 -26.00
C ALA A 170 -12.26 8.21 -26.78
N ALA A 171 -12.32 9.36 -26.10
CA ALA A 171 -12.08 10.66 -26.72
C ALA A 171 -10.59 10.92 -26.97
N GLU A 172 -9.73 10.32 -26.16
CA GLU A 172 -8.27 10.52 -26.19
C GLU A 172 -7.52 9.42 -26.96
N ASN A 173 -8.17 8.28 -27.25
CA ASN A 173 -7.56 7.11 -27.87
C ASN A 173 -8.30 6.70 -29.15
N ASP A 174 -7.56 6.40 -30.22
CA ASP A 174 -8.10 5.95 -31.51
C ASP A 174 -8.53 4.46 -31.52
N HIS A 175 -8.48 3.78 -30.37
CA HIS A 175 -8.82 2.37 -30.24
C HIS A 175 -10.27 2.18 -29.73
N PRO A 176 -10.97 1.11 -30.16
CA PRO A 176 -12.30 0.83 -29.65
C PRO A 176 -12.24 0.45 -28.17
N VAL A 177 -13.15 1.02 -27.36
CA VAL A 177 -13.25 0.68 -25.94
C VAL A 177 -13.68 -0.78 -25.79
N PRO A 178 -12.95 -1.63 -25.04
CA PRO A 178 -13.33 -3.03 -24.84
C PRO A 178 -14.72 -3.12 -24.21
N PRO A 179 -15.56 -4.10 -24.55
CA PRO A 179 -16.89 -4.25 -23.94
C PRO A 179 -16.76 -4.52 -22.44
N ARG A 180 -17.67 -3.96 -21.64
CA ARG A 180 -17.71 -4.24 -20.19
C ARG A 180 -18.01 -5.72 -19.95
N GLN A 181 -17.38 -6.29 -18.94
CA GLN A 181 -17.66 -7.64 -18.47
C GLN A 181 -17.88 -7.66 -16.97
N PRO A 182 -18.73 -8.56 -16.46
CA PRO A 182 -18.85 -8.78 -15.03
C PRO A 182 -17.53 -9.37 -14.50
N LEU A 183 -17.24 -9.07 -13.24
CA LEU A 183 -16.09 -9.65 -12.55
C LEU A 183 -16.27 -11.17 -12.40
N PRO A 184 -15.38 -11.99 -12.98
CA PRO A 184 -15.51 -13.45 -13.01
C PRO A 184 -15.31 -14.11 -11.64
N PHE A 185 -14.49 -13.51 -10.77
CA PHE A 185 -14.10 -14.09 -9.48
C PHE A 185 -14.34 -13.11 -8.33
N PRO A 186 -15.62 -12.78 -8.02
CA PRO A 186 -15.93 -11.83 -6.97
C PRO A 186 -15.48 -12.36 -5.60
N ARG A 187 -14.68 -11.59 -4.88
CA ARG A 187 -14.17 -11.98 -3.56
C ARG A 187 -14.27 -10.87 -2.52
N ARG A 188 -14.33 -11.28 -1.25
CA ARG A 188 -14.37 -10.38 -0.10
C ARG A 188 -13.04 -10.43 0.62
N LEU A 189 -12.08 -9.67 0.10
CA LEU A 189 -10.77 -9.53 0.74
C LEU A 189 -10.86 -8.62 1.98
N PRO A 190 -9.97 -8.78 2.97
CA PRO A 190 -9.84 -7.83 4.04
C PRO A 190 -9.48 -6.45 3.48
N ARG A 191 -10.19 -5.43 3.96
CA ARG A 191 -9.98 -4.03 3.57
C ARG A 191 -10.00 -3.18 4.82
N ARG A 192 -9.27 -2.07 4.80
CA ARG A 192 -9.39 -1.04 5.83
C ARG A 192 -10.85 -0.56 5.86
N SER A 193 -11.46 -0.49 7.04
CA SER A 193 -12.72 0.25 7.19
C SER A 193 -12.44 1.71 6.86
N LEU A 194 -13.10 2.23 5.83
CA LEU A 194 -13.16 3.66 5.57
C LEU A 194 -13.70 4.42 6.78
#